data_AF-A0A3S3R6S1-F1
#
_entry.id   AF-A0A3S3R6S1-F1
#
_cell.length_a   1.000
_cell.length_b   1.000
_cell.length_c   1.000
_cell.angle_alpha   90.00
_cell.angle_beta   90.00
_cell.angle_gamma   90.00
#
_symmetry.space_group_name_H-M   'P 1'
#
loop_
_entity.id
_entity.type
_entity.pdbx_description
1 polymer ?
#
loop_
_entity_poly.entity_id
_entity_poly.type
_entity_poly.pdbx_seq_one_letter_code
_entity_poly.pdbx_strand_id
1 'polypeptide(L)'
;MKAQRKLPEIVIDGISMIVDVAFAELRHKEYPDCRVSFHNMDREGGGYALHVEPMLQGLSETPHPLYEKHIIGQMVVLDPEGICIKYGLERQSLPTDDSGLSCDPKLIEKRLKGVLPQIDIAGKEYHVDVRLGELHSVDDQTKRIILKMLSINGNGNYVFLYDHKKHHIVNLDIDKITKEPPNTVMIELPHELWLDPIGVARKQNIDELSLLGKYPLQHELKARIYPLAETFVANHIHKNIERKRGDYVDDLPFTIKPQRKKGRHL
;
A
#
# COMPACT_ATOMS: atom_id res chain seq x y z
N MET A 1 15.23 -10.67 -9.95
CA MET A 1 14.42 -10.31 -8.76
C MET A 1 14.79 -11.26 -7.64
N LYS A 2 15.11 -10.77 -6.45
CA LYS A 2 15.32 -11.63 -5.28
C LYS A 2 13.99 -12.32 -4.93
N ALA A 3 14.04 -13.55 -4.42
CA ALA A 3 12.85 -14.26 -3.98
C ALA A 3 12.19 -13.46 -2.84
N GLN A 4 10.91 -13.11 -3.02
CA GLN A 4 10.13 -12.46 -1.97
C GLN A 4 9.75 -13.51 -0.94
N ARG A 5 9.87 -13.20 0.36
CA ARG A 5 9.48 -14.15 1.40
C ARG A 5 7.98 -14.43 1.31
N LYS A 6 7.59 -15.65 1.68
CA LYS A 6 6.18 -16.00 1.79
C LYS A 6 5.60 -15.35 3.04
N LEU A 7 4.59 -14.50 2.87
CA LEU A 7 3.90 -13.86 3.99
C LEU A 7 3.03 -14.88 4.76
N PRO A 8 2.88 -14.74 6.09
CA PRO A 8 1.97 -15.57 6.86
C PRO A 8 0.51 -15.43 6.43
N GLU A 9 -0.24 -16.51 6.61
CA GLU A 9 -1.66 -16.59 6.27
C GLU A 9 -2.43 -17.05 7.51
N ILE A 10 -3.55 -16.37 7.79
CA ILE A 10 -4.50 -16.76 8.83
C ILE A 10 -5.86 -16.99 8.20
N VAL A 11 -6.69 -17.82 8.83
CA VAL A 11 -8.04 -18.14 8.37
C VAL A 11 -9.04 -17.80 9.46
N ILE A 12 -10.05 -17.00 9.12
CA ILE A 12 -11.17 -16.63 10.01
C ILE A 12 -12.44 -16.80 9.20
N ASP A 13 -13.39 -17.58 9.70
CA ASP A 13 -14.66 -17.89 9.03
C ASP A 13 -14.50 -18.38 7.58
N GLY A 14 -13.45 -19.15 7.33
CA GLY A 14 -13.11 -19.66 5.99
C GLY A 14 -12.45 -18.63 5.07
N ILE A 15 -12.31 -17.37 5.50
CA ILE A 15 -11.63 -16.31 4.77
C ILE A 15 -10.13 -16.40 5.03
N SER A 16 -9.37 -16.61 3.96
CA SER A 16 -7.91 -16.62 4.02
C SER A 16 -7.36 -15.20 3.88
N MET A 17 -6.55 -14.78 4.85
CA MET A 17 -5.98 -13.44 4.91
C MET A 17 -4.47 -13.49 5.05
N ILE A 18 -3.80 -12.60 4.34
CA ILE A 18 -2.36 -12.40 4.36
C ILE A 18 -2.03 -11.34 5.40
N VAL A 19 -1.10 -11.67 6.29
CA VAL A 19 -0.53 -10.72 7.26
C VAL A 19 0.65 -10.01 6.60
N ASP A 20 0.54 -8.69 6.41
CA ASP A 20 1.60 -7.87 5.84
C ASP A 20 2.03 -6.78 6.83
N VAL A 21 2.99 -7.14 7.69
CA VAL A 21 3.51 -6.20 8.71
C VAL A 21 4.33 -5.07 8.13
N ALA A 22 4.89 -5.22 6.92
CA ALA A 22 5.64 -4.13 6.27
C ALA A 22 4.70 -2.95 5.96
N PHE A 23 3.49 -3.26 5.49
CA PHE A 23 2.41 -2.29 5.26
C PHE A 23 1.50 -2.09 6.49
N ALA A 24 1.73 -2.84 7.58
CA ALA A 24 0.89 -2.84 8.78
C ALA A 24 -0.60 -3.06 8.45
N GLU A 25 -0.87 -4.06 7.62
CA GLU A 25 -2.22 -4.41 7.18
C GLU A 25 -2.47 -5.91 7.19
N LEU A 26 -3.75 -6.26 7.33
CA LEU A 26 -4.29 -7.58 7.04
C LEU A 26 -5.06 -7.48 5.73
N ARG A 27 -4.81 -8.40 4.80
CA ARG A 27 -5.36 -8.33 3.43
C ARG A 27 -6.03 -9.64 3.04
N HIS A 28 -7.22 -9.56 2.47
CA HIS A 28 -7.89 -10.73 1.91
C HIS A 28 -7.04 -11.34 0.79
N LYS A 29 -6.85 -12.66 0.81
CA LYS A 29 -5.97 -13.36 -0.13
C LYS A 29 -6.49 -13.31 -1.57
N GLU A 30 -7.78 -13.58 -1.76
CA GLU A 30 -8.44 -13.59 -3.08
C GLU A 30 -8.83 -12.19 -3.58
N TYR A 31 -9.11 -11.25 -2.67
CA TYR A 31 -9.50 -9.87 -2.99
C TYR A 31 -8.49 -8.88 -2.37
N PRO A 32 -7.30 -8.69 -2.95
CA PRO A 32 -6.23 -7.85 -2.38
C PRO A 32 -6.62 -6.41 -2.03
N ASP A 33 -7.64 -5.86 -2.68
CA ASP A 33 -8.16 -4.52 -2.36
C ASP A 33 -8.98 -4.48 -1.06
N CYS A 34 -9.50 -5.64 -0.62
CA CYS A 34 -10.16 -5.82 0.67
C CYS A 34 -9.11 -6.03 1.75
N ARG A 35 -8.83 -4.99 2.52
CA ARG A 35 -7.80 -4.98 3.55
C ARG A 35 -8.09 -3.93 4.60
N VAL A 36 -7.42 -4.07 5.73
CA VAL A 36 -7.62 -3.28 6.94
C VAL A 36 -6.27 -3.03 7.61
N SER A 37 -6.07 -1.85 8.18
CA SER A 37 -4.81 -1.52 8.85
C SER A 37 -4.83 -1.93 10.31
N PHE A 38 -3.75 -2.57 10.78
CA PHE A 38 -3.52 -2.83 12.21
C PHE A 38 -3.49 -1.55 13.05
N HIS A 39 -3.27 -0.38 12.42
CA HIS A 39 -3.23 0.91 13.11
C HIS A 39 -4.60 1.54 13.34
N ASN A 40 -5.61 1.05 12.61
CA ASN A 40 -6.99 1.52 12.76
C ASN A 40 -7.84 0.55 13.58
N MET A 41 -7.37 -0.69 13.81
CA MET A 41 -8.06 -1.66 14.64
C MET A 41 -7.93 -1.32 16.13
N ASP A 42 -9.03 -1.50 16.86
CA ASP A 42 -9.02 -1.43 18.31
C ASP A 42 -8.19 -2.55 18.92
N ARG A 43 -7.46 -2.25 20.00
CA ARG A 43 -6.74 -3.26 20.78
C ARG A 43 -7.64 -3.84 21.86
N GLU A 44 -7.90 -5.15 21.80
CA GLU A 44 -8.77 -5.85 22.75
C GLU A 44 -8.28 -7.28 22.99
N GLY A 45 -8.42 -7.78 24.22
CA GLY A 45 -8.12 -9.18 24.54
C GLY A 45 -6.66 -9.59 24.28
N GLY A 46 -5.72 -8.64 24.25
CA GLY A 46 -4.33 -8.89 23.90
C GLY A 46 -4.08 -9.03 22.39
N GLY A 47 -5.02 -8.60 21.55
CA GLY A 47 -4.96 -8.66 20.10
C GLY A 47 -5.57 -7.43 19.43
N TYR A 48 -5.96 -7.60 18.17
CA TYR A 48 -6.67 -6.60 17.37
C TYR A 48 -8.10 -7.03 17.09
N ALA A 49 -9.05 -6.10 17.21
CA ALA A 49 -10.44 -6.32 16.83
C ALA A 49 -10.60 -6.17 15.31
N LEU A 50 -10.88 -7.29 14.65
CA LEU A 50 -11.27 -7.37 13.24
C LEU A 50 -12.77 -7.59 13.15
N HIS A 51 -13.45 -6.85 12.29
CA HIS A 51 -14.85 -7.07 11.97
C HIS A 51 -14.96 -7.64 10.56
N VAL A 52 -15.68 -8.75 10.41
CA VAL A 52 -15.84 -9.50 9.17
C VAL A 52 -17.30 -9.44 8.75
N GLU A 53 -17.56 -9.10 7.48
CA GLU A 53 -18.88 -9.23 6.88
C GLU A 53 -19.12 -10.68 6.44
N PRO A 54 -20.05 -11.43 7.05
CA PRO A 54 -20.19 -12.85 6.75
C PRO A 54 -20.63 -13.15 5.31
N MET A 55 -21.37 -12.23 4.68
CA MET A 55 -21.95 -12.44 3.35
C MET A 55 -21.02 -12.05 2.20
N LEU A 56 -20.37 -10.89 2.30
CA LEU A 56 -19.48 -10.38 1.25
C LEU A 56 -18.00 -10.61 1.55
N GLN A 57 -17.68 -11.19 2.71
CA GLN A 57 -16.31 -11.43 3.16
C GLN A 57 -15.48 -10.13 3.23
N GLY A 58 -16.15 -9.01 3.49
CA GLY A 58 -15.56 -7.71 3.72
C GLY A 58 -14.81 -7.66 5.04
N LEU A 59 -13.67 -6.97 5.06
CA LEU A 59 -12.88 -6.72 6.28
C LEU A 59 -13.09 -5.28 6.72
N SER A 60 -13.25 -5.05 8.03
CA SER A 60 -13.37 -3.71 8.62
C SER A 60 -12.65 -3.62 9.96
N GLU A 61 -11.96 -2.51 10.19
CA GLU A 61 -11.48 -2.10 11.52
C GLU A 61 -12.60 -1.58 12.43
N THR A 62 -13.73 -1.13 11.86
CA THR A 62 -14.83 -0.50 12.60
C THR A 62 -16.01 -1.45 12.81
N PRO A 63 -16.68 -1.41 13.97
CA PRO A 63 -17.87 -2.22 14.23
C PRO A 63 -19.02 -1.87 13.30
N HIS A 64 -19.74 -2.90 12.83
CA HIS A 64 -21.00 -2.75 12.11
C HIS A 64 -22.01 -3.80 12.61
N PRO A 65 -23.32 -3.49 12.74
CA PRO A 65 -24.30 -4.42 13.31
C PRO A 65 -24.45 -5.77 12.59
N LEU A 66 -24.03 -5.83 11.32
CA LEU A 66 -24.08 -7.05 10.50
C LEU A 66 -22.74 -7.79 10.43
N TYR A 67 -21.70 -7.27 11.09
CA TYR A 67 -20.35 -7.83 11.02
C TYR A 67 -20.03 -8.60 12.28
N GLU A 68 -19.35 -9.72 12.13
CA GLU A 68 -18.88 -10.54 13.24
C GLU A 68 -17.50 -10.05 13.69
N LYS A 69 -17.30 -10.00 15.01
CA LYS A 69 -16.07 -9.50 15.62
C LYS A 69 -15.15 -10.66 15.99
N HIS A 70 -13.89 -10.55 15.59
CA HIS A 70 -12.83 -11.50 15.88
C HIS A 70 -11.65 -10.78 16.51
N ILE A 71 -11.05 -11.40 17.52
CA ILE A 71 -9.79 -10.94 18.09
C ILE A 71 -8.66 -11.72 17.45
N ILE A 72 -7.81 -11.03 16.70
CA ILE A 72 -6.64 -11.61 16.04
C ILE A 72 -5.37 -11.29 16.82
N GLY A 73 -4.33 -12.13 16.66
CA GLY A 73 -3.06 -11.94 17.34
C GLY A 73 -2.38 -10.59 17.00
N GLN A 74 -1.44 -10.18 17.83
CA GLN A 74 -0.59 -9.02 17.58
C GLN A 74 0.44 -9.30 16.48
N MET A 75 0.98 -8.26 15.83
CA MET A 75 1.89 -8.42 14.69
C MET A 75 3.14 -9.22 15.04
N VAL A 76 3.69 -9.05 16.26
CA VAL A 76 4.78 -9.85 16.81
C VAL A 76 4.48 -11.35 16.81
N VAL A 77 3.22 -11.73 17.03
CA VAL A 77 2.79 -13.13 17.07
C VAL A 77 2.43 -13.65 15.68
N LEU A 78 1.70 -12.84 14.90
CA LEU A 78 1.22 -13.21 13.56
C LEU A 78 2.36 -13.34 12.55
N ASP A 79 3.35 -12.45 12.62
CA ASP A 79 4.45 -12.39 11.67
C ASP A 79 5.77 -11.91 12.33
N PRO A 80 6.32 -12.74 13.23
CA PRO A 80 7.53 -12.38 13.97
C PRO A 80 8.75 -12.16 13.09
N GLU A 81 8.89 -12.90 11.97
CA GLU A 81 9.99 -12.68 11.03
C GLU A 81 9.85 -11.32 10.33
N GLY A 82 8.64 -10.94 9.92
CA GLY A 82 8.39 -9.64 9.32
C GLY A 82 8.65 -8.49 10.29
N ILE A 83 8.33 -8.68 11.57
CA ILE A 83 8.66 -7.72 12.63
C ILE A 83 10.17 -7.63 12.85
N CYS A 84 10.89 -8.75 12.86
CA CYS A 84 12.36 -8.74 12.93
C CYS A 84 12.97 -7.91 11.80
N ILE A 85 12.50 -8.13 10.56
CA ILE A 85 12.95 -7.35 9.40
C ILE A 85 12.58 -5.89 9.58
N LYS A 86 11.31 -5.56 9.83
CA LYS A 86 10.80 -4.19 9.92
C LYS A 86 11.53 -3.34 10.96
N TYR A 87 11.79 -3.90 12.13
CA TYR A 87 12.39 -3.19 13.27
C TYR A 87 13.91 -3.45 13.43
N GLY A 88 14.51 -4.31 12.60
CA GLY A 88 15.93 -4.67 12.71
C GLY A 88 16.25 -5.45 13.98
N LEU A 89 15.32 -6.29 14.44
CA LEU A 89 15.43 -7.08 15.67
C LEU A 89 15.90 -8.50 15.38
N GLU A 90 16.63 -9.08 16.32
CA GLU A 90 16.87 -10.52 16.35
C GLU A 90 15.66 -11.26 16.91
N ARG A 91 15.44 -12.50 16.46
CA ARG A 91 14.28 -13.30 16.88
C ARG A 91 14.16 -13.46 18.40
N GLN A 92 15.29 -13.60 19.07
CA GLN A 92 15.38 -13.75 20.54
C GLN A 92 15.11 -12.44 21.29
N SER A 93 15.17 -11.30 20.61
CA SER A 93 14.94 -9.96 21.16
C SER A 93 13.54 -9.44 20.87
N LEU A 94 12.68 -10.25 20.24
CA LEU A 94 11.29 -9.85 20.05
C LEU A 94 10.61 -9.64 21.40
N PRO A 95 9.87 -8.53 21.58
CA PRO A 95 9.05 -8.35 22.77
C PRO A 95 7.94 -9.40 22.81
N THR A 96 7.26 -9.50 23.94
CA THR A 96 6.10 -10.38 24.09
C THR A 96 4.91 -9.90 23.25
N ASP A 97 4.81 -8.59 23.01
CA ASP A 97 3.69 -7.94 22.34
C ASP A 97 4.12 -6.66 21.58
N ASP A 98 3.20 -6.08 20.80
CA ASP A 98 3.46 -4.92 19.95
C ASP A 98 3.69 -3.63 20.74
N SER A 99 3.36 -3.59 22.04
CA SER A 99 3.63 -2.40 22.88
C SER A 99 5.12 -2.26 23.22
N GLY A 100 5.87 -3.36 23.16
CA GLY A 100 7.32 -3.36 23.34
C GLY A 100 8.12 -2.99 22.07
N LEU A 101 7.45 -2.78 20.94
CA LEU A 101 8.12 -2.39 19.70
C LEU A 101 8.53 -0.92 19.73
N SER A 102 9.76 -0.65 19.30
CA SER A 102 10.29 0.70 19.16
C SER A 102 11.19 0.80 17.93
N CYS A 103 11.27 2.00 17.34
CA CYS A 103 12.16 2.26 16.22
C CYS A 103 13.62 1.96 16.60
N ASP A 104 14.39 1.40 15.66
CA ASP A 104 15.83 1.25 15.84
C ASP A 104 16.50 2.63 16.06
N PRO A 105 17.12 2.88 17.23
CA PRO A 105 17.78 4.14 17.52
C PRO A 105 18.85 4.53 16.50
N LYS A 106 19.53 3.55 15.89
CA LYS A 106 20.55 3.81 14.85
C LYS A 106 19.94 4.35 13.57
N LEU A 107 18.74 3.88 13.22
CA LEU A 107 18.02 4.36 12.04
C LEU A 107 17.53 5.80 12.25
N ILE A 108 17.03 6.10 13.46
CA ILE A 108 16.70 7.48 13.87
C ILE A 108 17.94 8.37 13.77
N GLU A 109 19.06 7.97 14.38
CA GLU A 109 20.30 8.76 14.39
C GLU A 109 20.80 9.08 12.97
N LYS A 110 20.83 8.07 12.09
CA LYS A 110 21.18 8.26 10.67
C LYS A 110 20.26 9.27 10.00
N ARG A 111 18.96 9.13 10.21
CA ARG A 111 17.96 10.01 9.60
C ARG A 111 18.09 11.46 10.09
N LEU A 112 18.35 11.65 11.39
CA LEU A 112 18.60 12.96 12.00
C LEU A 112 19.88 13.61 11.43
N LYS A 113 20.92 12.82 11.16
CA LYS A 113 22.15 13.24 10.46
C LYS A 113 21.98 13.52 8.96
N GLY A 114 20.76 13.38 8.43
CA GLY A 114 20.42 13.73 7.05
C GLY A 114 20.47 12.56 6.06
N VAL A 115 20.76 11.33 6.50
CA VAL A 115 20.70 10.15 5.63
C VAL A 115 19.24 9.86 5.28
N LEU A 116 18.88 9.88 4.01
CA LEU A 116 17.53 9.58 3.55
C LEU A 116 17.24 8.07 3.63
N PRO A 117 16.01 7.67 3.98
CA PRO A 117 15.58 6.28 3.83
C PRO A 117 15.72 5.83 2.37
N GLN A 118 15.91 4.53 2.17
CA GLN A 118 15.95 3.92 0.84
C GLN A 118 14.84 2.91 0.71
N ILE A 119 14.24 2.82 -0.48
CA ILE A 119 13.21 1.86 -0.83
C ILE A 119 13.63 1.08 -2.09
N ASP A 120 13.45 -0.24 -2.06
CA ASP A 120 13.61 -1.10 -3.22
C ASP A 120 12.29 -1.17 -4.00
N ILE A 121 12.34 -0.78 -5.28
CA ILE A 121 11.26 -0.90 -6.26
C ILE A 121 11.72 -1.86 -7.36
N ALA A 122 11.24 -3.11 -7.29
CA ALA A 122 11.52 -4.15 -8.28
C ALA A 122 13.03 -4.41 -8.55
N GLY A 123 13.84 -4.38 -7.49
CA GLY A 123 15.29 -4.59 -7.51
C GLY A 123 16.10 -3.32 -7.71
N LYS A 124 15.45 -2.14 -7.74
CA LYS A 124 16.09 -0.84 -7.92
C LYS A 124 15.92 0.01 -6.67
N GLU A 125 17.03 0.49 -6.12
CA GLU A 125 17.03 1.31 -4.92
C GLU A 125 16.82 2.79 -5.24
N TYR A 126 15.94 3.42 -4.47
CA TYR A 126 15.69 4.85 -4.50
C TYR A 126 15.81 5.43 -3.11
N HIS A 127 16.43 6.60 -2.99
CA HIS A 127 16.31 7.42 -1.80
C HIS A 127 14.93 8.07 -1.75
N VAL A 128 14.32 8.08 -0.57
CA VAL A 128 13.04 8.72 -0.28
C VAL A 128 13.30 10.16 0.17
N ASP A 129 12.93 11.14 -0.65
CA ASP A 129 12.94 12.56 -0.27
C ASP A 129 11.52 13.13 -0.22
N VAL A 130 10.87 12.96 0.94
CA VAL A 130 9.52 13.47 1.20
C VAL A 130 9.46 15.00 1.17
N ARG A 131 10.55 15.70 1.48
CA ARG A 131 10.58 17.17 1.47
C ARG A 131 10.45 17.70 0.05
N LEU A 132 11.13 17.05 -0.90
CA LEU A 132 11.00 17.35 -2.32
C LEU A 132 9.80 16.66 -2.98
N GLY A 133 9.22 15.66 -2.30
CA GLY A 133 8.10 14.87 -2.81
C GLY A 133 8.53 13.96 -3.97
N GLU A 134 9.76 13.42 -3.90
CA GLU A 134 10.32 12.57 -4.95
C GLU A 134 11.12 11.39 -4.38
N LEU A 135 11.20 10.33 -5.19
CA LEU A 135 12.18 9.26 -5.01
C LEU A 135 13.27 9.43 -6.08
N HIS A 136 14.53 9.45 -5.68
CA HIS A 136 15.65 9.55 -6.62
C HIS A 136 16.51 8.29 -6.59
N SER A 137 16.90 7.79 -7.77
CA SER A 137 17.71 6.58 -7.87
C SER A 137 19.02 6.75 -7.10
N VAL A 138 19.42 5.72 -6.35
CA VAL A 138 20.68 5.74 -5.59
C VAL A 138 21.90 5.90 -6.50
N ASP A 139 21.85 5.31 -7.70
CA ASP A 139 22.95 5.24 -8.66
C ASP A 139 22.80 6.18 -9.89
N ASP A 140 21.66 6.86 -10.05
CA ASP A 140 21.35 7.69 -11.22
C ASP A 140 20.41 8.85 -10.86
N GLN A 141 20.99 10.00 -10.51
CA GLN A 141 20.24 11.18 -10.07
C GLN A 141 19.31 11.79 -11.14
N THR A 142 19.40 11.34 -12.41
CA THR A 142 18.47 11.76 -13.47
C THR A 142 17.16 10.99 -13.41
N LYS A 143 17.15 9.80 -12.80
CA LYS A 143 15.96 8.97 -12.63
C LYS A 143 15.25 9.32 -11.33
N ARG A 144 14.07 9.93 -11.48
CA ARG A 144 13.24 10.38 -10.37
C ARG A 144 11.80 9.95 -10.56
N ILE A 145 11.14 9.67 -9.43
CA ILE A 145 9.71 9.41 -9.35
C ILE A 145 9.10 10.53 -8.52
N ILE A 146 8.27 11.35 -9.15
CA ILE A 146 7.63 12.50 -8.48
C ILE A 146 6.33 12.01 -7.83
N LEU A 147 6.28 11.97 -6.49
CA LEU A 147 5.17 11.36 -5.73
C LEU A 147 3.83 12.03 -6.02
N LYS A 148 3.81 13.36 -6.15
CA LYS A 148 2.59 14.13 -6.46
C LYS A 148 1.99 13.85 -7.85
N MET A 149 2.72 13.17 -8.73
CA MET A 149 2.24 12.78 -10.06
C MET A 149 1.66 11.36 -10.09
N LEU A 150 1.78 10.62 -8.98
CA LEU A 150 1.28 9.26 -8.86
C LEU A 150 -0.19 9.27 -8.45
N SER A 151 -0.91 8.26 -8.91
CA SER A 151 -2.27 7.99 -8.43
C SER A 151 -2.22 7.46 -7.00
N ILE A 152 -3.30 7.69 -6.25
CA ILE A 152 -3.47 7.17 -4.90
C ILE A 152 -4.67 6.21 -4.91
N ASN A 153 -4.51 5.02 -4.35
CA ASN A 153 -5.60 4.05 -4.23
C ASN A 153 -6.51 4.34 -3.03
N GLY A 154 -7.59 3.58 -2.86
CA GLY A 154 -8.54 3.77 -1.75
C GLY A 154 -7.93 3.64 -0.34
N ASN A 155 -6.71 3.10 -0.23
CA ASN A 155 -5.99 2.90 1.03
C ASN A 155 -4.96 4.00 1.30
N GLY A 156 -4.88 5.03 0.45
CA GLY A 156 -3.93 6.13 0.61
C GLY A 156 -2.51 5.83 0.12
N ASN A 157 -2.28 4.67 -0.50
CA ASN A 157 -0.99 4.28 -1.06
C ASN A 157 -0.83 4.78 -2.49
N TYR A 158 0.40 5.12 -2.88
CA TYR A 158 0.69 5.48 -4.26
C TYR A 158 0.68 4.23 -5.15
N VAL A 159 0.07 4.35 -6.32
CA VAL A 159 0.01 3.28 -7.31
C VAL A 159 0.38 3.78 -8.69
N PHE A 160 1.21 3.02 -9.41
CA PHE A 160 1.65 3.34 -10.76
C PHE A 160 2.16 2.11 -11.51
N LEU A 161 2.20 2.20 -12.83
CA LEU A 161 2.79 1.17 -13.68
C LEU A 161 4.28 1.42 -13.86
N TYR A 162 5.06 0.34 -13.86
CA TYR A 162 6.52 0.42 -13.86
C TYR A 162 7.14 -0.64 -14.75
N ASP A 163 8.05 -0.24 -15.64
CA ASP A 163 8.88 -1.17 -16.40
C ASP A 163 10.05 -1.60 -15.51
N HIS A 164 9.98 -2.81 -14.98
CA HIS A 164 10.96 -3.31 -14.02
C HIS A 164 12.32 -3.71 -14.65
N LYS A 165 12.47 -3.64 -15.98
CA LYS A 165 13.77 -3.82 -16.65
C LYS A 165 14.43 -2.49 -16.96
N LYS A 166 13.66 -1.50 -17.40
CA LYS A 166 14.18 -0.16 -17.75
C LYS A 166 14.19 0.80 -16.56
N HIS A 167 13.48 0.46 -15.50
CA HIS A 167 13.35 1.23 -14.26
C HIS A 167 12.73 2.62 -14.46
N HIS A 168 11.55 2.68 -15.09
CA HIS A 168 10.80 3.92 -15.30
C HIS A 168 9.28 3.69 -15.22
N ILE A 169 8.54 4.77 -14.92
CA ILE A 169 7.08 4.76 -14.91
C ILE A 169 6.55 4.59 -16.33
N VAL A 170 5.56 3.72 -16.50
CA VAL A 170 4.87 3.50 -17.78
C VAL A 170 3.57 4.30 -17.78
N ASN A 171 3.48 5.31 -18.63
CA ASN A 171 2.25 6.05 -18.84
C ASN A 171 1.42 5.36 -19.92
N LEU A 172 0.25 4.82 -19.54
CA LEU A 172 -0.66 4.15 -20.45
C LEU A 172 -2.05 4.78 -20.39
N ASP A 173 -2.70 4.81 -21.55
CA ASP A 173 -4.14 5.03 -21.65
C ASP A 173 -4.87 3.72 -21.35
N ILE A 174 -5.28 3.54 -20.09
CA ILE A 174 -5.95 2.33 -19.59
C ILE A 174 -7.28 2.08 -20.31
N ASP A 175 -7.94 3.12 -20.85
CA ASP A 175 -9.20 2.96 -21.58
C ASP A 175 -9.00 2.43 -23.00
N LYS A 176 -7.75 2.39 -23.49
CA LYS A 176 -7.41 1.91 -24.85
C LYS A 176 -6.47 0.72 -24.87
N ILE A 177 -5.95 0.29 -23.71
CA ILE A 177 -5.03 -0.83 -23.62
C ILE A 177 -5.71 -2.13 -24.06
N THR A 178 -5.08 -2.88 -24.96
CA THR A 178 -5.59 -4.19 -25.42
C THR A 178 -4.56 -5.31 -25.32
N LYS A 179 -3.40 -5.02 -24.73
CA LYS A 179 -2.36 -6.00 -24.46
C LYS A 179 -1.50 -5.51 -23.30
N GLU A 180 -1.04 -6.44 -22.49
CA GLU A 180 -0.07 -6.16 -21.44
C GLU A 180 1.24 -5.63 -22.04
N PRO A 181 1.76 -4.48 -21.56
CA PRO A 181 3.05 -3.99 -22.00
C PRO A 181 4.17 -4.84 -21.41
N PRO A 182 5.24 -5.09 -22.17
CA PRO A 182 6.30 -5.99 -21.74
C PRO A 182 7.00 -5.48 -20.48
N ASN A 183 7.34 -6.38 -19.57
CA ASN A 183 8.06 -6.09 -18.32
C ASN A 183 7.37 -5.04 -17.43
N THR A 184 6.06 -4.84 -17.58
CA THR A 184 5.32 -3.87 -16.79
C THR A 184 4.67 -4.56 -15.61
N VAL A 185 4.80 -3.95 -14.43
CA VAL A 185 4.14 -4.36 -13.20
C VAL A 185 3.42 -3.17 -12.60
N MET A 186 2.41 -3.41 -11.77
CA MET A 186 1.85 -2.38 -10.92
C MET A 186 2.63 -2.32 -9.62
N ILE A 187 3.10 -1.13 -9.28
CA ILE A 187 3.79 -0.85 -8.03
C ILE A 187 2.81 -0.20 -7.07
N GLU A 188 2.85 -0.64 -5.82
CA GLU A 188 2.19 0.02 -4.69
C GLU A 188 3.27 0.46 -3.69
N LEU A 189 3.29 1.76 -3.39
CA LEU A 189 4.16 2.36 -2.38
C LEU A 189 3.35 2.86 -1.18
N PRO A 190 3.85 2.64 0.05
CA PRO A 190 3.27 3.27 1.23
C PRO A 190 3.19 4.80 1.12
N HIS A 191 2.23 5.39 1.84
CA HIS A 191 2.15 6.85 2.01
C HIS A 191 3.43 7.45 2.62
N GLU A 192 3.70 8.75 2.39
CA GLU A 192 4.91 9.46 2.88
C GLU A 192 5.18 9.27 4.39
N LEU A 193 4.12 9.16 5.20
CA LEU A 193 4.19 8.89 6.64
C LEU A 193 4.92 7.59 6.97
N TRP A 194 4.76 6.56 6.12
CA TRP A 194 5.40 5.27 6.27
C TRP A 194 6.79 5.20 5.62
N LEU A 195 7.05 6.05 4.63
CA LEU A 195 8.32 6.09 3.90
C LEU A 195 9.39 6.90 4.66
N ASP A 196 9.04 8.10 5.16
CA ASP A 196 9.94 8.97 5.91
C ASP A 196 9.15 9.84 6.90
N PRO A 197 8.71 9.29 8.05
CA PRO A 197 7.96 10.03 9.07
C PRO A 197 8.72 11.27 9.58
N ILE A 198 10.04 11.20 9.73
CA ILE A 198 10.87 12.35 10.11
C ILE A 198 10.86 13.42 9.01
N GLY A 199 10.95 13.00 7.74
CA GLY A 199 10.81 13.89 6.57
C GLY A 199 9.46 14.60 6.53
N VAL A 200 8.36 13.89 6.83
CA VAL A 200 7.02 14.48 6.94
C VAL A 200 6.96 15.49 8.08
N ALA A 201 7.46 15.14 9.28
CA ALA A 201 7.47 16.05 10.43
C ALA A 201 8.22 17.35 10.11
N ARG A 202 9.38 17.25 9.46
CA ARG A 202 10.14 18.41 8.96
C ARG A 202 9.35 19.25 7.97
N LYS A 203 8.69 18.62 7.00
CA LYS A 203 7.85 19.29 5.98
C LYS A 203 6.66 20.02 6.61
N GLN A 204 6.13 19.52 7.72
CA GLN A 204 5.02 20.10 8.47
C GLN A 204 5.46 21.07 9.59
N ASN A 205 6.77 21.23 9.82
CA ASN A 205 7.33 22.06 10.89
C ASN A 205 6.83 21.67 12.29
N ILE A 206 6.78 20.37 12.57
CA ILE A 206 6.45 19.79 13.88
C ILE A 206 7.66 19.02 14.44
N ASP A 207 7.57 18.54 15.68
CA ASP A 207 8.62 17.75 16.32
C ASP A 207 8.99 16.52 15.47
N GLU A 208 10.28 16.34 15.21
CA GLU A 208 10.82 15.34 14.27
C GLU A 208 10.51 13.89 14.69
N LEU A 209 10.31 13.63 15.98
CA LEU A 209 10.08 12.29 16.53
C LEU A 209 8.60 12.00 16.80
N SER A 210 7.75 13.04 16.79
CA SER A 210 6.32 12.95 17.13
C SER A 210 5.52 11.92 16.32
N LEU A 211 5.93 11.64 15.09
CA LEU A 211 5.25 10.69 14.21
C LEU A 211 5.71 9.24 14.39
N LEU A 212 6.85 9.00 15.04
CA LEU A 212 7.48 7.66 15.12
C LEU A 212 6.69 6.65 15.95
N GLY A 213 5.85 7.12 16.88
CA GLY A 213 4.98 6.25 17.67
C GLY A 213 3.90 5.56 16.84
N LYS A 214 3.42 6.22 15.78
CA LYS A 214 2.41 5.66 14.86
C LYS A 214 3.03 5.15 13.56
N TYR A 215 4.09 5.79 13.09
CA TYR A 215 4.75 5.44 11.83
C TYR A 215 6.24 5.21 12.12
N PRO A 216 6.62 4.00 12.56
CA PRO A 216 8.00 3.72 12.89
C PRO A 216 8.88 3.77 11.64
N LEU A 217 10.12 4.25 11.78
CA LEU A 217 11.14 4.07 10.74
C LEU A 217 11.38 2.57 10.56
N GLN A 218 11.40 2.13 9.31
CA GLN A 218 11.49 0.72 8.95
C GLN A 218 12.83 0.41 8.28
N HIS A 219 13.38 -0.75 8.58
CA HIS A 219 14.43 -1.34 7.76
C HIS A 219 13.83 -1.98 6.51
N GLU A 220 14.65 -2.11 5.46
CA GLU A 220 14.30 -2.79 4.21
C GLU A 220 12.94 -2.39 3.61
N LEU A 221 12.70 -1.08 3.45
CA LEU A 221 11.52 -0.61 2.71
C LEU A 221 11.51 -1.24 1.32
N LYS A 222 10.40 -1.91 0.99
CA LYS A 222 10.18 -2.55 -0.31
C LYS A 222 8.80 -2.14 -0.81
N ALA A 223 8.75 -1.76 -2.07
CA ALA A 223 7.49 -1.59 -2.75
C ALA A 223 6.79 -2.95 -2.91
N ARG A 224 5.46 -2.92 -2.90
CA ARG A 224 4.69 -4.09 -3.29
C ARG A 224 4.54 -4.10 -4.81
N ILE A 225 4.64 -5.30 -5.39
CA ILE A 225 4.68 -5.50 -6.83
C ILE A 225 3.56 -6.47 -7.19
N TYR A 226 2.71 -6.06 -8.10
CA TYR A 226 1.65 -6.91 -8.65
C TYR A 226 1.90 -7.15 -10.14
N PRO A 227 1.90 -8.43 -10.59
CA PRO A 227 1.75 -8.74 -12.01
C PRO A 227 0.47 -8.10 -12.55
N LEU A 228 0.48 -7.57 -13.77
CA LEU A 228 -0.71 -6.86 -14.28
C LEU A 228 -1.95 -7.74 -14.39
N ALA A 229 -1.75 -9.05 -14.59
CA ALA A 229 -2.79 -10.07 -14.58
C ALA A 229 -3.60 -10.11 -13.27
N GLU A 230 -3.01 -9.68 -12.14
CA GLU A 230 -3.63 -9.68 -10.81
C GLU A 230 -4.23 -8.32 -10.44
N THR A 231 -4.34 -7.40 -11.42
CA THR A 231 -4.77 -6.01 -11.19
C THR A 231 -5.97 -5.65 -12.05
N PHE A 232 -6.59 -4.50 -11.77
CA PHE A 232 -7.67 -3.96 -12.58
C PHE A 232 -7.28 -3.79 -14.07
N VAL A 233 -6.00 -3.64 -14.39
CA VAL A 233 -5.50 -3.49 -15.77
C VAL A 233 -5.88 -4.69 -16.63
N ALA A 234 -5.87 -5.90 -16.08
CA ALA A 234 -6.29 -7.11 -16.80
C ALA A 234 -7.75 -7.03 -17.27
N ASN A 235 -8.64 -6.54 -16.39
CA ASN A 235 -10.06 -6.35 -16.71
C ASN A 235 -10.25 -5.29 -17.80
N HIS A 236 -9.48 -4.20 -17.77
CA HIS A 236 -9.53 -3.19 -18.83
C HIS A 236 -9.04 -3.74 -20.18
N ILE A 237 -7.96 -4.53 -20.20
CA ILE A 237 -7.49 -5.20 -21.42
C ILE A 237 -8.61 -6.07 -22.00
N HIS A 238 -9.25 -6.88 -21.17
CA HIS A 238 -10.33 -7.77 -21.59
C HIS A 238 -11.51 -6.98 -22.20
N LYS A 239 -12.05 -6.01 -21.44
CA LYS A 239 -13.17 -5.16 -21.90
C LYS A 239 -12.86 -4.41 -23.20
N ASN A 240 -11.65 -3.90 -23.35
CA ASN A 240 -11.26 -3.16 -24.54
C ASN A 240 -11.10 -4.07 -25.78
N ILE A 241 -10.70 -5.34 -25.58
CA ILE A 241 -10.69 -6.34 -26.65
C ILE A 241 -12.12 -6.64 -27.10
N GLU A 242 -13.06 -6.84 -26.16
CA GLU A 242 -14.47 -7.10 -26.47
C GLU A 242 -15.13 -5.90 -27.18
N ARG A 243 -14.89 -4.67 -26.70
CA ARG A 243 -15.33 -3.43 -27.37
C ARG A 243 -14.81 -3.34 -28.81
N LYS A 244 -13.54 -3.70 -29.06
CA LYS A 244 -12.97 -3.72 -30.41
C LYS A 244 -13.59 -4.79 -31.32
N ARG A 245 -14.07 -5.90 -30.76
CA ARG A 245 -14.73 -6.97 -31.51
C ARG A 245 -16.20 -6.66 -31.81
N GLY A 246 -16.77 -5.65 -31.14
CA GLY A 246 -18.18 -5.30 -31.24
C GLY A 246 -19.08 -6.13 -30.32
N ASP A 247 -18.49 -6.89 -29.41
CA ASP A 247 -19.18 -7.85 -28.53
C ASP A 247 -19.64 -7.22 -27.20
N TYR A 248 -19.26 -5.97 -26.93
CA TYR A 248 -19.54 -5.26 -25.68
C TYR A 248 -20.32 -3.96 -25.93
N VAL A 249 -21.53 -3.87 -25.38
CA VAL A 249 -22.32 -2.64 -25.27
C VAL A 249 -22.20 -2.16 -23.83
N ASP A 250 -21.73 -0.93 -23.60
CA ASP A 250 -21.63 -0.37 -22.25
C ASP A 250 -23.02 -0.39 -21.58
N ASP A 251 -23.12 -0.97 -20.38
CA ASP A 251 -24.28 -0.83 -19.51
C ASP A 251 -24.36 0.63 -19.01
N LEU A 252 -25.04 1.45 -19.82
CA LEU A 252 -25.53 2.82 -19.60
C LEU A 252 -24.50 3.93 -19.29
N PRO A 253 -24.50 5.03 -20.09
CA PRO A 253 -23.91 6.28 -19.67
C PRO A 253 -24.88 7.01 -18.71
N PHE A 254 -24.47 7.24 -17.47
CA PHE A 254 -25.13 8.24 -16.61
C PHE A 254 -24.79 9.66 -17.10
N THR A 255 -25.18 10.02 -18.33
CA THR A 255 -25.20 11.42 -18.76
C THR A 255 -26.53 12.04 -18.32
N ILE A 256 -26.54 12.64 -17.13
CA ILE A 256 -27.55 13.65 -16.80
C ILE A 256 -27.29 14.83 -17.74
N LYS A 257 -28.00 14.90 -18.87
CA LYS A 257 -28.02 16.11 -19.68
C LYS A 257 -28.65 17.22 -18.83
N PRO A 258 -27.99 18.37 -18.59
CA PRO A 258 -28.61 19.47 -17.87
C PRO A 258 -29.81 19.97 -18.68
N GLN A 259 -31.01 19.88 -18.09
CA GLN A 259 -32.21 20.49 -18.66
C GLN A 259 -32.00 22.01 -18.70
N ARG A 260 -31.95 22.58 -19.91
CA ARG A 260 -32.03 24.03 -20.13
C ARG A 260 -33.33 24.54 -19.49
N LYS A 261 -33.23 25.22 -18.35
CA LYS A 261 -34.32 26.04 -17.84
C LYS A 261 -34.54 27.19 -18.83
N LYS A 262 -35.67 27.17 -19.56
CA LYS A 262 -36.14 28.33 -20.31
C LYS A 262 -36.36 29.47 -19.32
N GLY A 263 -35.62 30.57 -19.51
CA GLY A 263 -35.86 31.82 -18.79
C GLY A 263 -37.27 32.32 -19.07
N ARG A 264 -37.98 32.73 -18.01
CA ARG A 264 -39.18 33.55 -18.14
C ARG A 264 -38.73 34.95 -18.56
N HIS A 265 -39.24 35.41 -19.70
CA HIS A 265 -39.24 36.83 -20.02
C HIS A 265 -40.09 37.55 -18.97
N LEU A 266 -39.50 38.58 -18.35
CA LEU A 266 -40.22 39.68 -17.72
C LEU A 266 -40.53 40.73 -18.79
#